data_AF-A0AAE4SBI2-F1
#
_entry.id   AF-A0AAE4SBI2-F1
#
_cell.length_a   1.000
_cell.length_b   1.000
_cell.length_c   1.000
_cell.angle_alpha   90.00
_cell.angle_beta   90.00
_cell.angle_gamma   90.00
#
_symmetry.space_group_name_H-M   'P 1'
#
loop_
_entity.id
_entity.type
_entity.pdbx_description
1 polymer ?
#
loop_
_entity_poly.entity_id
_entity_poly.type
_entity_poly.pdbx_seq_one_letter_code
_entity_poly.pdbx_strand_id
1 'polypeptide(L)'
;MKKLVVFLTLLLALGLLVPGVSAVNIVTTMPNLWDVAGEIGGDSVIVMYVAPPAAVHVSSDTIDALLQQNSEFIRTADIFLGQGGSMDGTVITKVTEFRKKNFDEDTDWLLLSNVSKDAVPNVTVAYDNPKVLQGYSETITYLLSTADSLNASVYQKNLNTYLKKISEETKLSADEQDILSNIPIICHFRIKNQAVNWLGMDCINSYPDPTTAKDLIDDIHQNPNKYKSIAANSSIGKIVVIENIVAGSDMGIGVHEALKDTGVPCERIIFLNLPKSAENVDTIFDYYAYNKNLILSLASPSETPTTTQSPVGPGLAFVGILGAALLLRRN
;
A
#
# COMPACT_ATOMS: atom_id res chain seq x y z
N MET A 1 -12.72 -21.75 55.14
CA MET A 1 -11.60 -22.15 54.25
C MET A 1 -12.04 -23.09 53.12
N LYS A 2 -12.61 -24.28 53.39
CA LYS A 2 -13.02 -25.23 52.31
C LYS A 2 -13.95 -24.63 51.23
N LYS A 3 -14.95 -23.82 51.61
CA LYS A 3 -15.86 -23.15 50.66
C LYS A 3 -15.19 -22.07 49.81
N LEU A 4 -14.17 -21.39 50.35
CA LEU A 4 -13.40 -20.37 49.63
C LEU A 4 -12.46 -21.02 48.61
N VAL A 5 -11.84 -22.15 48.97
CA VAL A 5 -11.00 -22.94 48.05
C VAL A 5 -11.83 -23.49 46.89
N VAL A 6 -13.01 -24.05 47.15
CA VAL A 6 -13.93 -24.55 46.10
C VAL A 6 -14.41 -23.43 45.18
N PHE A 7 -14.69 -22.24 45.71
CA PHE A 7 -15.10 -21.09 44.90
C PHE A 7 -13.95 -20.58 44.01
N LEU A 8 -12.71 -20.54 44.54
CA LEU A 8 -11.53 -20.14 43.76
C LEU A 8 -11.20 -21.15 42.65
N THR A 9 -11.29 -22.45 42.91
CA THR A 9 -11.07 -23.46 41.85
C THR A 9 -12.16 -23.44 40.79
N LEU A 10 -13.41 -23.14 41.14
CA LEU A 10 -14.46 -22.96 40.13
C LEU A 10 -14.18 -21.74 39.24
N LEU A 11 -13.77 -20.62 39.81
CA LEU A 11 -13.37 -19.41 39.07
C LEU A 11 -12.17 -19.65 38.15
N LEU A 12 -11.17 -20.42 38.62
CA LEU A 12 -10.01 -20.78 37.81
C LEU A 12 -10.39 -21.73 36.67
N ALA A 13 -11.27 -22.71 36.93
CA ALA A 13 -11.79 -23.62 35.91
C ALA A 13 -12.67 -22.89 34.88
N LEU A 14 -13.47 -21.90 35.31
CA LEU A 14 -14.26 -21.02 34.44
C LEU A 14 -13.36 -20.08 33.60
N GLY A 15 -12.24 -19.61 34.16
CA GLY A 15 -11.26 -18.80 33.45
C GLY A 15 -10.45 -19.59 32.39
N LEU A 16 -10.28 -20.89 32.58
CA LEU A 16 -9.64 -21.81 31.63
C LEU A 16 -10.60 -22.33 30.54
N LEU A 17 -11.91 -22.09 30.69
CA LEU A 17 -12.96 -22.48 29.73
C LEU A 17 -13.34 -21.36 28.76
N VAL A 18 -12.71 -20.17 28.86
CA VAL A 18 -12.78 -19.19 27.77
C VAL A 18 -11.92 -19.78 26.65
N PRO A 19 -12.51 -20.18 25.51
CA PRO A 19 -11.70 -20.56 24.37
C PRO A 19 -10.85 -19.34 24.03
N GLY A 20 -9.53 -19.46 24.19
CA GLY A 20 -8.63 -18.52 23.56
C GLY A 20 -8.91 -18.65 22.07
N VAL A 21 -9.57 -17.65 21.48
CA VAL A 21 -9.74 -17.59 20.03
C VAL A 21 -8.33 -17.41 19.49
N SER A 22 -7.74 -18.49 18.98
CA SER A 22 -6.47 -18.40 18.28
C SER A 22 -6.71 -17.49 17.07
N ALA A 23 -5.87 -16.48 16.91
CA ALA A 23 -5.92 -15.61 15.75
C ALA A 23 -5.68 -16.44 14.48
N VAL A 24 -6.38 -16.08 13.40
CA VAL A 24 -6.25 -16.69 12.07
C VAL A 24 -4.99 -16.15 11.40
N ASN A 25 -4.11 -17.04 10.94
CA ASN A 25 -2.90 -16.66 10.23
C ASN A 25 -3.21 -16.42 8.75
N ILE A 26 -2.90 -15.21 8.25
CA ILE A 26 -3.19 -14.78 6.89
C ILE A 26 -1.90 -14.43 6.17
N VAL A 27 -1.66 -15.07 5.03
CA VAL A 27 -0.61 -14.71 4.08
C VAL A 27 -1.23 -13.90 2.96
N THR A 28 -0.78 -12.66 2.77
CA THR A 28 -1.21 -11.81 1.67
C THR A 28 -0.11 -11.65 0.62
N THR A 29 -0.51 -11.34 -0.61
CA THR A 29 0.47 -11.12 -1.68
C THR A 29 1.23 -9.79 -1.49
N MET A 30 0.55 -8.72 -1.08
CA MET A 30 1.08 -7.35 -1.08
C MET A 30 0.72 -6.55 0.20
N PRO A 31 1.48 -5.49 0.53
CA PRO A 31 1.28 -4.73 1.77
C PRO A 31 -0.09 -4.05 1.91
N ASN A 32 -0.72 -3.63 0.80
CA ASN A 32 -2.07 -3.04 0.82
C ASN A 32 -3.15 -4.04 1.27
N LEU A 33 -3.02 -5.34 0.91
CA LEU A 33 -3.88 -6.39 1.45
C LEU A 33 -3.61 -6.63 2.92
N TRP A 34 -2.32 -6.63 3.31
CA TRP A 34 -1.91 -6.79 4.70
C TRP A 34 -2.49 -5.70 5.61
N ASP A 35 -2.38 -4.44 5.21
CA ASP A 35 -2.86 -3.29 5.98
C ASP A 35 -4.38 -3.38 6.21
N VAL A 36 -5.15 -3.56 5.13
CA VAL A 36 -6.61 -3.62 5.22
C VAL A 36 -7.08 -4.90 5.93
N ALA A 37 -6.50 -6.06 5.62
CA ALA A 37 -6.87 -7.29 6.31
C ALA A 37 -6.53 -7.24 7.81
N GLY A 38 -5.41 -6.60 8.18
CA GLY A 38 -5.04 -6.37 9.58
C GLY A 38 -6.02 -5.45 10.30
N GLU A 39 -6.41 -4.33 9.70
CA GLU A 39 -7.39 -3.39 10.27
C GLU A 39 -8.79 -4.01 10.39
N ILE A 40 -9.25 -4.76 9.39
CA ILE A 40 -10.54 -5.46 9.42
C ILE A 40 -10.51 -6.62 10.41
N GLY A 41 -9.42 -7.39 10.44
CA GLY A 41 -9.32 -8.56 11.29
C GLY A 41 -9.05 -8.23 12.77
N GLY A 42 -8.33 -7.15 13.06
CA GLY A 42 -7.92 -6.77 14.41
C GLY A 42 -7.23 -7.92 15.14
N ASP A 43 -7.53 -8.10 16.42
CA ASP A 43 -6.95 -9.17 17.24
C ASP A 43 -7.37 -10.60 16.80
N SER A 44 -8.34 -10.73 15.90
CA SER A 44 -8.77 -12.05 15.37
C SER A 44 -7.85 -12.59 14.29
N VAL A 45 -6.89 -11.80 13.78
CA VAL A 45 -5.99 -12.22 12.71
C VAL A 45 -4.54 -11.86 13.01
N ILE A 46 -3.61 -12.62 12.43
CA ILE A 46 -2.21 -12.23 12.28
C ILE A 46 -1.93 -12.26 10.79
N VAL A 47 -1.44 -11.15 10.24
CA VAL A 47 -1.29 -10.99 8.78
C VAL A 47 0.17 -10.73 8.44
N MET A 48 0.66 -11.38 7.39
CA MET A 48 1.93 -11.06 6.72
C MET A 48 1.70 -10.74 5.23
N TYR A 49 2.62 -10.03 4.61
CA TYR A 49 2.70 -9.88 3.15
C TYR A 49 4.00 -10.48 2.62
N VAL A 50 3.98 -10.95 1.37
CA VAL A 50 5.16 -11.58 0.74
C VAL A 50 5.92 -10.62 -0.17
N ALA A 51 5.25 -9.80 -0.97
CA ALA A 51 5.93 -8.83 -1.83
C ALA A 51 6.46 -7.64 -1.02
N PRO A 52 7.77 -7.32 -1.07
CA PRO A 52 8.28 -6.14 -0.41
C PRO A 52 7.65 -4.83 -0.94
N PRO A 53 7.58 -3.79 -0.10
CA PRO A 53 6.73 -2.62 -0.36
C PRO A 53 7.21 -1.65 -1.43
N ALA A 54 8.53 -1.55 -1.63
CA ALA A 54 9.14 -0.57 -2.54
C ALA A 54 9.30 -1.09 -3.97
N ALA A 55 8.89 -2.33 -4.25
CA ALA A 55 8.91 -2.91 -5.58
C ALA A 55 7.78 -3.94 -5.69
N VAL A 56 6.82 -3.78 -6.60
CA VAL A 56 5.93 -4.94 -6.93
C VAL A 56 6.56 -5.83 -8.00
N HIS A 57 7.63 -5.34 -8.64
CA HIS A 57 8.48 -6.08 -9.58
C HIS A 57 9.77 -6.49 -8.88
N VAL A 58 9.61 -7.21 -7.78
CA VAL A 58 10.72 -7.70 -6.97
C VAL A 58 11.42 -8.81 -7.74
N SER A 59 12.75 -8.88 -7.60
CA SER A 59 13.48 -10.06 -8.06
C SER A 59 12.95 -11.32 -7.37
N SER A 60 12.84 -12.40 -8.13
CA SER A 60 12.43 -13.72 -7.61
C SER A 60 13.23 -14.14 -6.38
N ASP A 61 14.53 -13.82 -6.33
CA ASP A 61 15.42 -14.19 -5.24
C ASP A 61 15.04 -13.54 -3.91
N THR A 62 14.55 -12.29 -3.93
CA THR A 62 14.08 -11.60 -2.72
C THR A 62 12.81 -12.25 -2.18
N ILE A 63 11.89 -12.65 -3.07
CA ILE A 63 10.68 -13.39 -2.69
C ILE A 63 11.09 -14.73 -2.07
N ASP A 64 11.99 -15.48 -2.71
CA ASP A 64 12.46 -16.77 -2.22
C ASP A 64 13.09 -16.67 -0.81
N ALA A 65 13.86 -15.62 -0.55
CA ALA A 65 14.42 -15.35 0.78
C ALA A 65 13.34 -15.09 1.84
N LEU A 66 12.32 -14.29 1.52
CA LEU A 66 11.21 -14.01 2.43
C LEU A 66 10.37 -15.25 2.72
N LEU A 67 10.17 -16.12 1.72
CA LEU A 67 9.46 -17.40 1.91
C LEU A 67 10.23 -18.32 2.86
N GLN A 68 11.56 -18.41 2.73
CA GLN A 68 12.36 -19.20 3.66
C GLN A 68 12.32 -18.62 5.08
N GLN A 69 12.47 -17.30 5.22
CA GLN A 69 12.47 -16.63 6.51
C GLN A 69 11.14 -16.83 7.27
N ASN A 70 10.02 -16.86 6.55
CA ASN A 70 8.68 -16.99 7.13
C ASN A 70 8.07 -18.38 6.92
N SER A 71 8.91 -19.39 6.69
CA SER A 71 8.51 -20.72 6.26
C SER A 71 7.45 -21.38 7.15
N GLU A 72 7.61 -21.28 8.48
CA GLU A 72 6.64 -21.86 9.42
C GLU A 72 5.30 -21.13 9.39
N PHE A 73 5.31 -19.78 9.34
CA PHE A 73 4.07 -19.01 9.24
C PHE A 73 3.32 -19.33 7.96
N ILE A 74 4.03 -19.44 6.84
CA ILE A 74 3.46 -19.78 5.53
C ILE A 74 2.92 -21.22 5.51
N ARG A 75 3.61 -22.16 6.17
CA ARG A 75 3.16 -23.55 6.29
C ARG A 75 1.85 -23.63 7.08
N THR A 76 1.75 -22.93 8.20
CA THR A 76 0.60 -22.98 9.11
C THR A 76 -0.43 -21.88 8.86
N ALA A 77 -0.42 -21.25 7.69
CA ALA A 77 -1.37 -20.21 7.36
C ALA A 77 -2.76 -20.81 7.10
N ASP A 78 -3.78 -20.16 7.65
CA ASP A 78 -5.18 -20.56 7.49
C ASP A 78 -5.78 -19.97 6.22
N ILE A 79 -5.34 -18.77 5.82
CA ILE A 79 -5.87 -18.03 4.68
C ILE A 79 -4.72 -17.52 3.79
N PHE A 80 -4.87 -17.72 2.49
CA PHE A 80 -4.05 -17.08 1.45
C PHE A 80 -4.90 -16.07 0.69
N LEU A 81 -4.56 -14.78 0.79
CA LEU A 81 -5.34 -13.68 0.24
C LEU A 81 -4.56 -12.94 -0.85
N GLY A 82 -5.13 -12.85 -2.04
CA GLY A 82 -4.52 -12.18 -3.19
C GLY A 82 -5.47 -11.19 -3.87
N GLN A 83 -4.90 -10.26 -4.62
CA GLN A 83 -5.67 -9.36 -5.47
C GLN A 83 -6.20 -10.08 -6.72
N GLY A 84 -5.40 -11.00 -7.27
CA GLY A 84 -5.76 -11.85 -8.41
C GLY A 84 -5.64 -11.14 -9.76
N GLY A 85 -4.54 -10.40 -9.96
CA GLY A 85 -4.22 -9.68 -11.19
C GLY A 85 -2.77 -9.90 -11.62
N SER A 86 -2.28 -9.13 -12.60
CA SER A 86 -0.89 -9.28 -13.06
C SER A 86 0.15 -8.84 -12.02
N MET A 87 -0.24 -8.03 -11.03
CA MET A 87 0.67 -7.51 -10.00
C MET A 87 1.10 -8.56 -8.97
N ASP A 88 0.28 -9.58 -8.70
CA ASP A 88 0.59 -10.62 -7.71
C ASP A 88 0.83 -12.01 -8.29
N GLY A 89 0.73 -12.17 -9.62
CA GLY A 89 0.94 -13.48 -10.27
C GLY A 89 2.28 -14.14 -9.92
N THR A 90 3.37 -13.38 -9.83
CA THR A 90 4.69 -13.95 -9.44
C THR A 90 4.67 -14.44 -7.99
N VAL A 91 4.08 -13.66 -7.09
CA VAL A 91 4.01 -13.98 -5.65
C VAL A 91 3.15 -15.21 -5.42
N ILE A 92 1.97 -15.25 -6.04
CA ILE A 92 1.04 -16.39 -5.98
C ILE A 92 1.76 -17.67 -6.42
N THR A 93 2.41 -17.66 -7.59
CA THR A 93 3.15 -18.82 -8.09
C THR A 93 4.24 -19.26 -7.11
N LYS A 94 5.07 -18.31 -6.64
CA LYS A 94 6.20 -18.61 -5.76
C LYS A 94 5.77 -19.20 -4.41
N VAL A 95 4.74 -18.65 -3.78
CA VAL A 95 4.19 -19.18 -2.52
C VAL A 95 3.61 -20.58 -2.73
N THR A 96 2.81 -20.77 -3.78
CA THR A 96 2.20 -22.08 -4.09
C THR A 96 3.27 -23.14 -4.35
N GLU A 97 4.28 -22.84 -5.17
CA GLU A 97 5.40 -23.75 -5.44
C GLU A 97 6.22 -24.02 -4.18
N PHE A 98 6.47 -23.01 -3.35
CA PHE A 98 7.20 -23.16 -2.10
C PHE A 98 6.48 -24.10 -1.13
N ARG A 99 5.17 -23.93 -0.93
CA ARG A 99 4.39 -24.82 -0.06
C ARG A 99 4.35 -26.24 -0.61
N LYS A 100 4.11 -26.40 -1.92
CA LYS A 100 4.09 -27.72 -2.53
C LYS A 100 5.42 -28.44 -2.42
N LYS A 101 6.52 -27.74 -2.69
CA LYS A 101 7.86 -28.35 -2.69
C LYS A 101 8.37 -28.69 -1.29
N ASN A 102 8.14 -27.84 -0.30
CA ASN A 102 8.74 -27.99 1.03
C ASN A 102 7.85 -28.73 2.03
N PHE A 103 6.53 -28.72 1.81
CA PHE A 103 5.55 -29.27 2.76
C PHE A 103 4.55 -30.25 2.13
N ASP A 104 4.57 -30.43 0.80
CA ASP A 104 3.57 -31.19 0.04
C ASP A 104 2.12 -30.68 0.24
N GLU A 105 1.98 -29.37 0.49
CA GLU A 105 0.69 -28.72 0.72
C GLU A 105 0.25 -27.91 -0.50
N ASP A 106 -1.02 -28.03 -0.88
CA ASP A 106 -1.64 -27.21 -1.89
C ASP A 106 -2.07 -25.84 -1.30
N THR A 107 -2.19 -24.82 -2.15
CA THR A 107 -2.51 -23.45 -1.74
C THR A 107 -3.77 -22.95 -2.42
N ASP A 108 -4.84 -22.82 -1.63
CA ASP A 108 -6.12 -22.28 -2.08
C ASP A 108 -6.16 -20.76 -1.86
N TRP A 109 -6.08 -20.01 -2.95
CA TRP A 109 -6.08 -18.55 -2.91
C TRP A 109 -7.48 -17.96 -2.92
N LEU A 110 -7.76 -17.11 -1.94
CA LEU A 110 -8.90 -16.20 -1.94
C LEU A 110 -8.51 -14.95 -2.72
N LEU A 111 -9.09 -14.77 -3.91
CA LEU A 111 -8.75 -13.65 -4.79
C LEU A 111 -9.86 -12.61 -4.80
N LEU A 112 -9.51 -11.34 -4.60
CA LEU A 112 -10.47 -10.23 -4.72
C LEU A 112 -11.10 -10.20 -6.12
N SER A 113 -10.34 -10.52 -7.17
CA SER A 113 -10.84 -10.57 -8.55
C SER A 113 -11.87 -11.68 -8.81
N ASN A 114 -11.99 -12.67 -7.92
CA ASN A 114 -12.99 -13.73 -8.00
C ASN A 114 -14.32 -13.35 -7.31
N VAL A 115 -14.37 -12.25 -6.55
CA VAL A 115 -15.59 -11.80 -5.90
C VAL A 115 -16.54 -11.17 -6.92
N SER A 116 -17.79 -11.59 -6.94
CA SER A 116 -18.80 -11.06 -7.86
C SER A 116 -19.48 -9.80 -7.31
N LYS A 117 -20.02 -8.98 -8.21
CA LYS A 117 -20.86 -7.82 -7.86
C LYS A 117 -22.16 -8.21 -7.13
N ASP A 118 -22.63 -9.43 -7.33
CA ASP A 118 -23.80 -9.96 -6.64
C ASP A 118 -23.51 -10.21 -5.16
N ALA A 119 -22.28 -10.60 -4.82
CA ALA A 119 -21.83 -10.79 -3.45
C ALA A 119 -21.46 -9.45 -2.78
N VAL A 120 -20.73 -8.59 -3.49
CA VAL A 120 -20.29 -7.27 -2.99
C VAL A 120 -20.56 -6.22 -4.07
N PRO A 121 -21.58 -5.35 -3.92
CA PRO A 121 -21.96 -4.39 -4.97
C PRO A 121 -20.83 -3.45 -5.43
N ASN A 122 -19.98 -3.01 -4.50
CA ASN A 122 -18.84 -2.12 -4.78
C ASN A 122 -17.51 -2.88 -4.96
N VAL A 123 -17.56 -4.17 -5.33
CA VAL A 123 -16.35 -5.00 -5.48
C VAL A 123 -15.32 -4.31 -6.36
N THR A 124 -14.08 -4.31 -5.89
CA THR A 124 -12.95 -3.75 -6.60
C THR A 124 -11.65 -4.35 -6.13
N VAL A 125 -10.67 -4.39 -7.03
CA VAL A 125 -9.27 -4.70 -6.73
C VAL A 125 -8.42 -3.44 -6.54
N ALA A 126 -9.01 -2.26 -6.76
CA ALA A 126 -8.34 -0.97 -6.66
C ALA A 126 -8.46 -0.36 -5.26
N TYR A 127 -7.38 0.26 -4.81
CA TYR A 127 -7.22 0.82 -3.46
C TYR A 127 -6.51 2.18 -3.51
N ASP A 128 -6.37 2.77 -4.70
CA ASP A 128 -5.55 3.93 -4.99
C ASP A 128 -6.25 5.27 -4.70
N ASN A 129 -7.53 5.26 -4.31
CA ASN A 129 -8.21 6.43 -3.76
C ASN A 129 -9.24 6.06 -2.67
N PRO A 130 -9.68 7.00 -1.83
CA PRO A 130 -10.54 6.70 -0.68
C PRO A 130 -11.88 6.07 -1.04
N LYS A 131 -12.49 6.46 -2.16
CA LYS A 131 -13.78 5.90 -2.60
C LYS A 131 -13.63 4.43 -2.99
N VAL A 132 -12.59 4.09 -3.75
CA VAL A 132 -12.36 2.68 -4.13
C VAL A 132 -11.83 1.86 -2.96
N LEU A 133 -11.10 2.46 -2.02
CA LEU A 133 -10.65 1.81 -0.80
C LEU A 133 -11.82 1.30 0.06
N GLN A 134 -12.98 1.97 0.04
CA GLN A 134 -14.19 1.48 0.71
C GLN A 134 -14.63 0.13 0.12
N GLY A 135 -14.82 0.06 -1.21
CA GLY A 135 -15.19 -1.19 -1.89
C GLY A 135 -14.13 -2.28 -1.77
N TYR A 136 -12.85 -1.90 -1.75
CA TYR A 136 -11.73 -2.80 -1.50
C TYR A 136 -11.80 -3.44 -0.10
N SER A 137 -12.12 -2.63 0.91
CA SER A 137 -12.28 -3.06 2.31
C SER A 137 -13.52 -3.94 2.49
N GLU A 138 -14.63 -3.61 1.82
CA GLU A 138 -15.84 -4.44 1.76
C GLU A 138 -15.54 -5.81 1.15
N THR A 139 -14.76 -5.84 0.06
CA THR A 139 -14.38 -7.08 -0.62
C THR A 139 -13.50 -7.97 0.26
N ILE A 140 -12.50 -7.39 0.93
CA ILE A 140 -11.65 -8.13 1.89
C ILE A 140 -12.49 -8.67 3.05
N THR A 141 -13.38 -7.84 3.62
CA THR A 141 -14.25 -8.25 4.72
C THR A 141 -15.16 -9.42 4.33
N TYR A 142 -15.68 -9.42 3.10
CA TYR A 142 -16.45 -10.54 2.56
C TYR A 142 -15.63 -11.84 2.50
N LEU A 143 -14.41 -11.78 1.97
CA LEU A 143 -13.53 -12.94 1.88
C LEU A 143 -13.15 -13.48 3.26
N LEU A 144 -12.78 -12.59 4.20
CA LEU A 144 -12.47 -12.97 5.58
C LEU A 144 -13.68 -13.61 6.28
N SER A 145 -14.87 -13.03 6.13
CA SER A 145 -16.10 -13.56 6.75
C SER A 145 -16.54 -14.89 6.15
N THR A 146 -16.21 -15.14 4.88
CA THR A 146 -16.49 -16.40 4.19
C THR A 146 -15.55 -17.51 4.66
N ALA A 147 -14.26 -17.18 4.80
CA ALA A 147 -13.23 -18.13 5.23
C ALA A 147 -13.28 -18.41 6.74
N ASP A 148 -13.61 -17.40 7.53
CA ASP A 148 -13.70 -17.47 8.99
C ASP A 148 -15.02 -16.87 9.48
N SER A 149 -16.07 -17.68 9.34
CA SER A 149 -17.43 -17.30 9.75
C SER A 149 -17.60 -17.06 11.25
N LEU A 150 -16.71 -17.59 12.10
CA LEU A 150 -16.80 -17.42 13.56
C LEU A 150 -16.50 -15.97 13.98
N ASN A 151 -15.62 -15.29 13.26
CA ASN A 151 -15.28 -13.89 13.50
C ASN A 151 -15.99 -12.89 12.56
N ALA A 152 -16.91 -13.35 11.69
CA ALA A 152 -17.60 -12.48 10.71
C ALA A 152 -18.24 -11.21 11.34
N SER A 153 -18.81 -11.33 12.53
CA SER A 153 -19.39 -10.17 13.24
C SER A 153 -18.34 -9.15 13.70
N VAL A 154 -17.14 -9.61 14.06
CA VAL A 154 -15.99 -8.76 14.40
C VAL A 154 -15.50 -8.04 13.15
N TYR A 155 -15.31 -8.78 12.04
CA TYR A 155 -14.89 -8.19 10.76
C TYR A 155 -15.86 -7.12 10.27
N GLN A 156 -17.17 -7.37 10.34
CA GLN A 156 -18.16 -6.36 9.95
C GLN A 156 -18.15 -5.12 10.85
N LYS A 157 -17.93 -5.29 12.16
CA LYS A 157 -17.81 -4.16 13.09
C LYS A 157 -16.55 -3.34 12.80
N ASN A 158 -15.43 -3.99 12.56
CA ASN A 158 -14.17 -3.34 12.23
C ASN A 158 -14.24 -2.65 10.88
N LEU A 159 -14.88 -3.25 9.87
CA LEU A 159 -15.19 -2.60 8.60
C LEU A 159 -15.94 -1.29 8.80
N ASN A 160 -17.02 -1.29 9.58
CA ASN A 160 -17.79 -0.07 9.84
C ASN A 160 -16.95 1.03 10.52
N THR A 161 -15.95 0.63 11.31
CA THR A 161 -15.00 1.57 11.96
C THR A 161 -13.99 2.08 10.93
N TYR A 162 -13.44 1.19 10.11
CA TYR A 162 -12.47 1.50 9.07
C TYR A 162 -13.08 2.42 7.99
N LEU A 163 -14.33 2.18 7.56
CA LEU A 163 -15.03 3.06 6.61
C LEU A 163 -15.18 4.50 7.13
N LYS A 164 -15.40 4.68 8.45
CA LYS A 164 -15.39 6.02 9.07
C LYS A 164 -14.00 6.63 9.05
N LYS A 165 -12.98 5.86 9.43
CA LYS A 165 -11.57 6.26 9.39
C LYS A 165 -11.17 6.76 7.99
N ILE A 166 -11.55 6.02 6.93
CA ILE A 166 -11.36 6.46 5.54
C ILE A 166 -11.98 7.84 5.33
N SER A 167 -13.24 8.05 5.72
CA SER A 167 -13.92 9.33 5.48
C SER A 167 -13.33 10.50 6.27
N GLU A 168 -12.74 10.23 7.45
CA GLU A 168 -12.19 11.24 8.34
C GLU A 168 -10.76 11.64 7.94
N GLU A 169 -9.89 10.66 7.69
CA GLU A 169 -8.47 10.89 7.41
C GLU A 169 -8.18 11.34 5.97
N THR A 170 -9.09 11.05 5.04
CA THR A 170 -8.90 11.40 3.62
C THR A 170 -9.68 12.64 3.18
N LYS A 171 -10.35 13.31 4.12
CA LYS A 171 -11.10 14.53 3.85
C LYS A 171 -10.15 15.67 3.45
N LEU A 172 -10.48 16.33 2.35
CA LEU A 172 -9.83 17.57 1.94
C LEU A 172 -10.65 18.76 2.43
N SER A 173 -9.99 19.73 3.05
CA SER A 173 -10.55 21.05 3.33
C SER A 173 -10.84 21.82 2.04
N ALA A 174 -11.66 22.88 2.13
CA ALA A 174 -11.94 23.74 0.97
C ALA A 174 -10.68 24.39 0.41
N ASP A 175 -9.78 24.85 1.30
CA ASP A 175 -8.51 25.48 0.91
C ASP A 175 -7.58 24.48 0.22
N GLU A 176 -7.48 23.24 0.74
CA GLU A 176 -6.70 22.18 0.07
C GLU A 176 -7.27 21.87 -1.32
N GLN A 177 -8.59 21.76 -1.46
CA GLN A 177 -9.22 21.50 -2.76
C GLN A 177 -8.97 22.64 -3.76
N ASP A 178 -9.07 23.89 -3.32
CA ASP A 178 -8.81 25.05 -4.15
C ASP A 178 -7.35 25.07 -4.63
N ILE A 179 -6.38 24.84 -3.74
CA ILE A 179 -4.96 24.74 -4.11
C ILE A 179 -4.74 23.60 -5.11
N LEU A 180 -5.18 22.38 -4.76
CA LEU A 180 -4.92 21.18 -5.56
C LEU A 180 -5.53 21.26 -6.96
N SER A 181 -6.75 21.80 -7.09
CA SER A 181 -7.44 21.92 -8.38
C SER A 181 -6.78 22.90 -9.35
N ASN A 182 -5.96 23.82 -8.84
CA ASN A 182 -5.24 24.83 -9.61
C ASN A 182 -3.76 24.47 -9.85
N ILE A 183 -3.36 23.21 -9.62
CA ILE A 183 -2.02 22.70 -9.94
C ILE A 183 -2.12 21.76 -11.15
N PRO A 184 -1.58 22.16 -12.31
CA PRO A 184 -1.61 21.31 -13.50
C PRO A 184 -0.59 20.18 -13.36
N ILE A 185 -1.04 18.95 -13.63
CA ILE A 185 -0.23 17.75 -13.52
C ILE A 185 -0.10 16.99 -14.84
N ILE A 186 1.09 16.48 -15.07
CA ILE A 186 1.31 15.37 -16.01
C ILE A 186 1.60 14.14 -15.16
N CYS A 187 0.88 13.05 -15.36
CA CYS A 187 0.96 11.94 -14.43
C CYS A 187 1.03 10.55 -15.07
N HIS A 188 1.73 9.62 -14.41
CA HIS A 188 1.68 8.23 -14.80
C HIS A 188 0.26 7.67 -14.57
N PHE A 189 -0.27 6.90 -15.54
CA PHE A 189 -1.66 6.43 -15.51
C PHE A 189 -2.05 5.72 -14.20
N ARG A 190 -1.13 4.96 -13.59
CA ARG A 190 -1.38 4.21 -12.33
C ARG A 190 -1.62 5.06 -11.08
N ILE A 191 -1.33 6.36 -11.09
CA ILE A 191 -1.64 7.25 -9.95
C ILE A 191 -2.66 8.33 -10.33
N LYS A 192 -3.14 8.31 -11.58
CA LYS A 192 -4.12 9.28 -12.08
C LYS A 192 -5.40 9.24 -11.28
N ASN A 193 -5.86 8.05 -10.89
CA ASN A 193 -7.09 7.91 -10.11
C ASN A 193 -6.96 8.56 -8.73
N GLN A 194 -5.79 8.46 -8.08
CA GLN A 194 -5.50 9.16 -6.83
C GLN A 194 -5.48 10.68 -7.04
N ALA A 195 -4.69 11.15 -8.02
CA ALA A 195 -4.46 12.58 -8.24
C ALA A 195 -5.71 13.32 -8.75
N VAL A 196 -6.47 12.72 -9.66
CA VAL A 196 -7.63 13.36 -10.27
C VAL A 196 -8.90 13.11 -9.45
N ASN A 197 -9.22 11.85 -9.15
CA ASN A 197 -10.54 11.53 -8.60
C ASN A 197 -10.63 11.73 -7.08
N TRP A 198 -9.50 11.78 -6.37
CA TRP A 198 -9.48 12.15 -4.96
C TRP A 198 -8.93 13.54 -4.73
N LEU A 199 -7.70 13.83 -5.18
CA LEU A 199 -7.09 15.13 -4.94
C LEU A 199 -7.68 16.26 -5.80
N GLY A 200 -8.49 15.93 -6.83
CA GLY A 200 -9.18 16.94 -7.65
C GLY A 200 -8.27 17.73 -8.58
N MET A 201 -7.07 17.22 -8.86
CA MET A 201 -6.05 17.94 -9.63
C MET A 201 -6.35 17.96 -11.14
N ASP A 202 -5.89 19.01 -11.83
CA ASP A 202 -6.03 19.16 -13.28
C ASP A 202 -4.96 18.35 -14.03
N CYS A 203 -5.35 17.17 -14.51
CA CYS A 203 -4.46 16.29 -15.29
C CYS A 203 -4.43 16.70 -16.77
N ILE A 204 -3.46 17.55 -17.14
CA ILE A 204 -3.27 18.02 -18.51
C ILE A 204 -2.82 16.91 -19.47
N ASN A 205 -2.11 15.89 -18.97
CA ASN A 205 -1.79 14.69 -19.73
C ASN A 205 -1.47 13.50 -18.81
N SER A 206 -1.64 12.27 -19.33
CA SER A 206 -1.27 11.05 -18.61
C SER A 206 -0.65 10.01 -19.53
N TYR A 207 0.44 9.37 -19.10
CA TYR A 207 1.14 8.36 -19.87
C TYR A 207 1.06 6.98 -19.17
N PRO A 208 0.49 5.95 -19.83
CA PRO A 208 0.47 4.58 -19.31
C PRO A 208 1.73 3.76 -19.62
N ASP A 209 2.51 4.16 -20.63
CA ASP A 209 3.61 3.36 -21.17
C ASP A 209 4.71 4.23 -21.82
N PRO A 210 5.86 3.65 -22.20
CA PRO A 210 6.96 4.41 -22.80
C PRO A 210 6.61 5.07 -24.14
N THR A 211 5.71 4.49 -24.93
CA THR A 211 5.33 5.01 -26.25
C THR A 211 4.55 6.31 -26.10
N THR A 212 3.53 6.31 -25.24
CA THR A 212 2.74 7.50 -24.91
C THR A 212 3.56 8.58 -24.21
N ALA A 213 4.54 8.19 -23.39
CA ALA A 213 5.51 9.13 -22.81
C ALA A 213 6.37 9.79 -23.90
N LYS A 214 6.82 9.04 -24.90
CA LYS A 214 7.56 9.57 -26.04
C LYS A 214 6.73 10.57 -26.86
N ASP A 215 5.47 10.25 -27.17
CA ASP A 215 4.59 11.15 -27.93
C ASP A 215 4.38 12.48 -27.18
N LEU A 216 4.26 12.42 -25.86
CA LEU A 216 4.19 13.61 -25.01
C LEU A 216 5.49 14.43 -25.04
N ILE A 217 6.65 13.78 -24.96
CA ILE A 217 7.96 14.46 -25.08
C ILE A 217 8.05 15.18 -26.43
N ASP A 218 7.64 14.52 -27.51
CA ASP A 218 7.64 15.11 -28.85
C ASP A 218 6.67 16.32 -28.93
N ASP A 219 5.49 16.25 -28.30
CA ASP A 219 4.55 17.39 -28.20
C ASP A 219 5.14 18.57 -27.39
N ILE A 220 5.85 18.30 -26.29
CA ILE A 220 6.51 19.33 -25.47
C ILE A 220 7.55 20.09 -26.30
N HIS A 221 8.41 19.38 -27.04
CA HIS A 221 9.42 19.99 -27.89
C HIS A 221 8.82 20.81 -29.03
N GLN A 222 7.71 20.35 -29.62
CA GLN A 222 7.04 21.05 -30.73
C GLN A 222 6.24 22.25 -30.25
N ASN A 223 5.68 22.20 -29.03
CA ASN A 223 4.71 23.17 -28.53
C ASN A 223 5.09 23.77 -27.17
N PRO A 224 6.32 24.30 -26.96
CA PRO A 224 6.76 24.75 -25.63
C PRO A 224 5.93 25.92 -25.08
N ASN A 225 5.39 26.78 -25.94
CA ASN A 225 4.56 27.92 -25.53
C ASN A 225 3.23 27.48 -24.89
N LYS A 226 2.66 26.34 -25.32
CA LYS A 226 1.47 25.74 -24.71
C LYS A 226 1.74 25.44 -23.24
N TYR A 227 2.82 24.73 -22.95
CA TYR A 227 3.20 24.33 -21.60
C TYR A 227 3.66 25.49 -20.72
N LYS A 228 4.36 26.50 -21.30
CA LYS A 228 4.67 27.76 -20.58
C LYS A 228 3.41 28.50 -20.14
N SER A 229 2.39 28.53 -21.00
CA SER A 229 1.11 29.20 -20.69
C SER A 229 0.38 28.46 -19.56
N ILE A 230 0.39 27.13 -19.59
CA ILE A 230 -0.17 26.29 -18.52
C ILE A 230 0.56 26.55 -17.20
N ALA A 231 1.91 26.52 -17.19
CA ALA A 231 2.70 26.80 -16.01
C ALA A 231 2.46 28.21 -15.46
N ALA A 232 2.33 29.23 -16.32
CA ALA A 232 2.09 30.61 -15.92
C ALA A 232 0.70 30.81 -15.27
N ASN A 233 -0.29 30.00 -15.65
CA ASN A 233 -1.64 30.04 -15.09
C ASN A 233 -1.81 29.13 -13.86
N SER A 234 -0.80 28.34 -13.51
CA SER A 234 -0.77 27.51 -12.31
C SER A 234 -0.69 28.37 -11.06
N SER A 235 -1.40 27.97 -10.00
CA SER A 235 -1.31 28.59 -8.67
C SER A 235 0.12 28.61 -8.10
N ILE A 236 0.96 27.66 -8.53
CA ILE A 236 2.36 27.51 -8.08
C ILE A 236 3.39 27.89 -9.17
N GLY A 237 2.93 28.46 -10.29
CA GLY A 237 3.80 28.91 -11.38
C GLY A 237 4.58 27.81 -12.11
N LYS A 238 4.17 26.54 -11.96
CA LYS A 238 4.84 25.37 -12.57
C LYS A 238 3.86 24.23 -12.85
N ILE A 239 4.29 23.31 -13.72
CA ILE A 239 3.65 22.00 -13.96
C ILE A 239 4.29 20.94 -13.06
N VAL A 240 3.50 20.05 -12.46
CA VAL A 240 4.02 18.94 -11.65
C VAL A 240 3.96 17.64 -12.45
N VAL A 241 5.10 16.97 -12.60
CA VAL A 241 5.20 15.63 -13.17
C VAL A 241 5.13 14.60 -12.04
N ILE A 242 4.08 13.77 -12.01
CA ILE A 242 3.83 12.80 -10.95
C ILE A 242 4.06 11.38 -11.47
N GLU A 243 5.00 10.67 -10.83
CA GLU A 243 5.25 9.25 -11.08
C GLU A 243 4.73 8.35 -9.97
N ASN A 244 4.67 7.05 -10.26
CA ASN A 244 4.40 6.01 -9.27
C ASN A 244 5.72 5.31 -8.93
N ILE A 245 6.06 5.20 -7.64
CA ILE A 245 7.26 4.51 -7.16
C ILE A 245 7.42 3.08 -7.71
N VAL A 246 6.31 2.40 -7.97
CA VAL A 246 6.27 1.01 -8.45
C VAL A 246 6.30 0.87 -9.98
N ALA A 247 6.08 1.95 -10.74
CA ALA A 247 6.02 1.88 -12.21
C ALA A 247 7.38 1.64 -12.90
N GLY A 248 8.48 1.60 -12.14
CA GLY A 248 9.73 0.91 -12.51
C GLY A 248 10.41 1.35 -13.81
N SER A 249 10.14 2.54 -14.33
CA SER A 249 10.58 2.90 -15.69
C SER A 249 11.07 4.33 -15.85
N ASP A 250 11.17 5.12 -14.77
CA ASP A 250 11.69 6.50 -14.80
C ASP A 250 11.11 7.33 -15.97
N MET A 251 9.92 6.99 -16.48
CA MET A 251 9.39 7.54 -17.73
C MET A 251 9.08 9.03 -17.57
N GLY A 252 8.71 9.44 -16.35
CA GLY A 252 8.53 10.85 -16.01
C GLY A 252 9.83 11.64 -15.95
N ILE A 253 11.02 11.00 -15.87
CA ILE A 253 12.31 11.71 -16.03
C ILE A 253 12.37 12.34 -17.42
N GLY A 254 12.12 11.57 -18.49
CA GLY A 254 12.17 12.09 -19.86
C GLY A 254 11.15 13.20 -20.11
N VAL A 255 9.94 13.07 -19.54
CA VAL A 255 8.91 14.12 -19.62
C VAL A 255 9.35 15.39 -18.87
N HIS A 256 9.91 15.23 -17.67
CA HIS A 256 10.41 16.33 -16.86
C HIS A 256 11.60 17.05 -17.52
N GLU A 257 12.54 16.30 -18.09
CA GLU A 257 13.67 16.83 -18.85
C GLU A 257 13.21 17.62 -20.08
N ALA A 258 12.26 17.10 -20.86
CA ALA A 258 11.71 17.82 -22.01
C ALA A 258 11.09 19.18 -21.63
N LEU A 259 10.38 19.24 -20.50
CA LEU A 259 9.86 20.50 -19.96
C LEU A 259 10.99 21.47 -19.56
N LYS A 260 12.01 20.98 -18.86
CA LYS A 260 13.16 21.80 -18.45
C LYS A 260 13.96 22.33 -19.65
N ASP A 261 14.25 21.46 -20.63
CA ASP A 261 15.03 21.80 -21.82
C ASP A 261 14.32 22.84 -22.71
N THR A 262 13.00 22.87 -22.66
CA THR A 262 12.18 23.89 -23.35
C THR A 262 11.92 25.15 -22.53
N GLY A 263 12.45 25.21 -21.31
CA GLY A 263 12.30 26.34 -20.38
C GLY A 263 10.90 26.47 -19.79
N VAL A 264 10.16 25.37 -19.67
CA VAL A 264 8.88 25.32 -18.95
C VAL A 264 9.17 25.10 -17.46
N PRO A 265 8.69 25.96 -16.55
CA PRO A 265 8.81 25.70 -15.11
C PRO A 265 8.08 24.42 -14.72
N CYS A 266 8.80 23.49 -14.11
CA CYS A 266 8.25 22.20 -13.70
C CYS A 266 8.94 21.66 -12.44
N GLU A 267 8.28 20.70 -11.80
CA GLU A 267 8.82 19.89 -10.71
C GLU A 267 8.45 18.43 -10.94
N ARG A 268 9.33 17.50 -10.57
CA ARG A 268 9.03 16.06 -10.63
C ARG A 268 8.92 15.51 -9.22
N ILE A 269 7.86 14.75 -8.98
CA ILE A 269 7.62 14.08 -7.70
C ILE A 269 7.22 12.62 -7.91
N ILE A 270 7.39 11.82 -6.88
CA ILE A 270 7.06 10.39 -6.87
C ILE A 270 5.99 10.16 -5.82
N PHE A 271 4.83 9.70 -6.27
CA PHE A 271 3.78 9.20 -5.41
C PHE A 271 4.10 7.77 -4.99
N LEU A 272 3.85 7.52 -3.71
CA LEU A 272 3.79 6.19 -3.13
C LEU A 272 2.46 5.52 -3.48
N ASN A 273 2.47 4.20 -3.54
CA ASN A 273 1.25 3.43 -3.85
C ASN A 273 1.12 2.17 -3.00
N LEU A 274 1.95 1.99 -1.97
CA LEU A 274 1.88 0.86 -1.06
C LEU A 274 2.23 1.31 0.36
N PRO A 275 1.57 0.75 1.39
CA PRO A 275 2.06 0.83 2.77
C PRO A 275 3.49 0.30 2.85
N LYS A 276 4.30 0.81 3.79
CA LYS A 276 5.70 0.43 4.04
C LYS A 276 6.70 0.79 2.92
N SER A 277 6.27 1.57 1.92
CA SER A 277 7.12 1.94 0.76
C SER A 277 8.11 3.08 1.03
N ALA A 278 7.97 3.79 2.16
CA ALA A 278 8.89 4.82 2.62
C ALA A 278 8.96 4.85 4.16
N GLU A 279 9.92 5.59 4.71
CA GLU A 279 10.03 5.81 6.15
C GLU A 279 8.78 6.52 6.70
N ASN A 280 8.27 6.06 7.85
CA ASN A 280 7.04 6.57 8.49
C ASN A 280 5.77 6.45 7.63
N VAL A 281 5.80 5.60 6.59
CA VAL A 281 4.63 5.27 5.78
C VAL A 281 4.23 3.85 6.09
N ASP A 282 3.43 3.63 7.13
CA ASP A 282 3.14 2.30 7.64
C ASP A 282 1.82 1.72 7.09
N THR A 283 0.88 2.58 6.74
CA THR A 283 -0.49 2.25 6.34
C THR A 283 -0.87 2.88 4.98
N ILE A 284 -2.04 2.53 4.45
CA ILE A 284 -2.60 3.16 3.26
C ILE A 284 -2.85 4.66 3.51
N PHE A 285 -3.32 5.03 4.71
CA PHE A 285 -3.56 6.42 5.07
C PHE A 285 -2.27 7.24 5.15
N ASP A 286 -1.18 6.65 5.61
CA ASP A 286 0.10 7.35 5.67
C ASP A 286 0.59 7.71 4.28
N TYR A 287 0.50 6.81 3.30
CA TYR A 287 0.95 7.14 1.94
C TYR A 287 -0.01 8.09 1.23
N TYR A 288 -1.31 8.04 1.55
CA TYR A 288 -2.27 9.06 1.12
C TYR A 288 -1.89 10.45 1.65
N ALA A 289 -1.62 10.55 2.95
CA ALA A 289 -1.19 11.79 3.59
C ALA A 289 0.15 12.28 3.02
N TYR A 290 1.12 11.38 2.84
CA TYR A 290 2.41 11.66 2.22
C TYR A 290 2.23 12.27 0.82
N ASN A 291 1.50 11.61 -0.07
CA ASN A 291 1.30 12.06 -1.44
C ASN A 291 0.58 13.43 -1.49
N LYS A 292 -0.46 13.62 -0.67
CA LYS A 292 -1.16 14.90 -0.55
C LYS A 292 -0.22 16.01 -0.09
N ASN A 293 0.54 15.76 0.97
CA ASN A 293 1.45 16.75 1.56
C ASN A 293 2.61 17.09 0.62
N LEU A 294 3.07 16.12 -0.19
CA LEU A 294 4.08 16.37 -1.22
C LEU A 294 3.63 17.46 -2.20
N ILE A 295 2.37 17.43 -2.62
CA ILE A 295 1.80 18.49 -3.48
C ILE A 295 1.63 19.80 -2.71
N LEU A 296 0.98 19.78 -1.53
CA LEU A 296 0.68 20.99 -0.77
C LEU A 296 1.95 21.75 -0.35
N SER A 297 3.05 21.03 -0.11
CA SER A 297 4.35 21.65 0.19
C SER A 297 4.89 22.49 -0.97
N LEU A 298 4.57 22.15 -2.23
CA LEU A 298 4.97 22.92 -3.40
C LEU A 298 4.21 24.26 -3.51
N ALA A 299 3.04 24.36 -2.89
CA ALA A 299 2.23 25.57 -2.85
C ALA A 299 2.54 26.48 -1.65
N SER A 300 3.31 25.99 -0.68
CA SER A 300 3.69 26.77 0.50
C SER A 300 4.84 27.73 0.18
N PRO A 301 4.85 28.97 0.72
CA PRO A 301 6.02 29.84 0.61
C PRO A 301 7.22 29.13 1.23
N SER A 302 8.30 28.97 0.45
CA SER A 302 9.47 28.19 0.86
C SER A 302 10.03 28.65 2.20
N GLU A 303 9.92 27.80 3.22
CA GLU A 303 11.10 27.53 4.04
C GLU A 303 11.98 26.56 3.25
N THR A 304 13.28 26.80 3.30
CA THR A 304 14.38 26.16 2.56
C THR A 304 14.16 24.66 2.27
N PRO A 305 14.41 24.17 1.03
CA PRO A 305 14.12 22.79 0.68
C PRO A 305 15.06 21.81 1.40
N THR A 306 14.47 20.87 2.13
CA THR A 306 15.13 19.62 2.48
C THR A 306 15.28 18.81 1.20
N THR A 307 16.52 18.59 0.78
CA THR A 307 16.87 17.81 -0.40
C THR A 307 16.25 16.41 -0.31
N THR A 308 15.25 16.11 -1.14
CA THR A 308 14.73 14.75 -1.30
C THR A 308 15.80 13.91 -1.98
N GLN A 309 16.60 13.20 -1.18
CA GLN A 309 17.44 12.13 -1.70
C GLN A 309 16.51 10.98 -2.07
N SER A 310 16.64 10.47 -3.30
CA SER A 310 16.08 9.16 -3.67
C SER A 310 16.45 8.15 -2.59
N PRO A 311 15.53 7.25 -2.17
CA PRO A 311 15.87 6.22 -1.20
C PRO A 311 17.03 5.41 -1.78
N VAL A 312 18.19 5.53 -1.15
CA VAL A 312 19.35 4.68 -1.42
C VAL A 312 18.87 3.25 -1.22
N GLY A 313 18.95 2.44 -2.29
CA GLY A 313 18.53 1.04 -2.24
C GLY A 313 19.17 0.31 -1.06
N PRO A 314 18.49 -0.65 -0.42
CA PRO A 314 18.97 -1.30 0.79
C PRO A 314 20.15 -2.23 0.46
N GLY A 315 21.33 -1.65 0.30
CA GLY A 315 22.60 -2.34 0.40
C GLY A 315 23.03 -2.38 1.86
N LEU A 316 22.85 -3.55 2.48
CA LEU A 316 23.64 -4.07 3.60
C LEU A 316 23.95 -3.09 4.75
N ALA A 317 23.12 -3.13 5.79
CA ALA A 317 23.53 -2.76 7.15
C ALA A 317 23.12 -3.86 8.15
N PHE A 318 23.76 -5.02 8.02
CA PHE A 318 23.88 -5.99 9.13
C PHE A 318 25.17 -5.69 9.89
N VAL A 319 25.05 -5.00 11.03
CA VAL A 319 25.99 -5.04 12.16
C VAL A 319 25.09 -4.84 13.39
N GLY A 320 24.84 -5.80 14.27
CA GLY A 320 25.77 -6.75 14.87
C GLY A 320 25.84 -6.46 16.37
N ILE A 321 24.75 -6.67 17.12
CA ILE A 321 24.77 -6.67 18.60
C ILE A 321 23.76 -7.70 19.10
N LEU A 322 24.20 -8.94 19.32
CA LEU A 322 23.78 -9.77 20.44
C LEU A 322 24.72 -10.99 20.52
N GLY A 323 25.90 -10.75 21.10
CA GLY A 323 26.95 -11.76 21.22
C GLY A 323 27.88 -11.44 22.38
N ALA A 324 27.33 -11.18 23.57
CA ALA A 324 28.11 -11.01 24.80
C ALA A 324 27.28 -11.43 26.03
N ALA A 325 26.92 -12.71 26.11
CA ALA A 325 26.36 -13.29 27.33
C ALA A 325 26.81 -14.75 27.54
N LEU A 326 28.05 -15.08 27.17
CA LEU A 326 28.66 -16.39 27.46
C LEU A 326 30.18 -16.22 27.46
N LEU A 327 30.75 -15.56 28.48
CA LEU A 327 32.16 -15.70 28.87
C LEU A 327 32.49 -14.99 30.21
N LEU A 328 31.67 -15.17 31.25
CA LEU A 328 32.09 -14.91 32.63
C LEU A 328 31.43 -15.92 33.59
N ARG A 329 31.97 -17.14 33.62
CA ARG A 329 31.84 -18.03 34.77
C ARG A 329 33.17 -18.74 35.00
N ARG A 330 34.06 -18.05 35.72
CA ARG A 330 35.18 -18.65 36.44
C ARG A 330 35.32 -17.89 37.75
N ASN A 331 34.74 -18.49 38.79
CA ASN A 331 35.26 -18.66 40.14
C ASN A 331 34.37 -19.68 40.83
#